data_AF-A0A166RD59-F1
#
_entry.id   AF-A0A166RD59-F1
#
_cell.length_a   1.000
_cell.length_b   1.000
_cell.length_c   1.000
_cell.angle_alpha   90.00
_cell.angle_beta   90.00
_cell.angle_gamma   90.00
#
_symmetry.space_group_name_H-M   'P 1'
#
loop_
_entity.id
_entity.type
_entity.pdbx_description
1 polymer ?
#
loop_
_entity_poly.entity_id
_entity_poly.type
_entity_poly.pdbx_seq_one_letter_code
_entity_poly.pdbx_strand_id
1 'polypeptide(L)'
;FLEARGHICMFLPKFHCNLNPIEMLWGYAKYRNLTDNKFPAAKLLVPQCLDMCDTLIIHHFFRKTWQYMDAYIKGLDARQSALAVKQLKSHCRVLPADIIASLPL
;
A
#
# COMPACT_ATOMS: atom_id res chain seq x y z
N PHE A 1 6.22 -27.60 -2.60
CA PHE A 1 5.17 -27.24 -3.58
C PHE A 1 5.30 -25.80 -4.10
N LEU A 2 5.77 -24.82 -3.30
CA LEU A 2 6.11 -23.46 -3.78
C LEU A 2 7.58 -23.32 -4.19
N GLU A 3 8.50 -23.71 -3.31
CA GLU A 3 9.96 -23.64 -3.55
C GLU A 3 10.40 -24.55 -4.71
N ALA A 4 9.78 -25.74 -4.83
CA ALA A 4 10.00 -26.67 -5.94
C ALA A 4 9.60 -26.10 -7.32
N ARG A 5 8.82 -25.01 -7.35
CA ARG A 5 8.46 -24.27 -8.58
C ARG A 5 9.23 -22.95 -8.73
N GLY A 6 10.21 -22.70 -7.86
CA GLY A 6 11.03 -21.48 -7.88
C GLY A 6 10.35 -20.23 -7.30
N HIS A 7 9.24 -20.37 -6.58
CA HIS A 7 8.58 -19.22 -5.94
C HIS A 7 9.25 -18.85 -4.62
N ILE A 8 9.46 -17.54 -4.40
CA ILE A 8 10.00 -16.99 -3.16
C ILE A 8 8.84 -16.50 -2.29
N CYS A 9 8.83 -16.90 -1.02
CA CYS A 9 7.86 -16.40 -0.04
C CYS A 9 8.36 -15.09 0.57
N MET A 10 7.55 -14.02 0.45
CA MET A 10 7.80 -12.76 1.15
C MET A 10 7.09 -12.76 2.50
N PHE A 11 7.86 -12.65 3.58
CA PHE A 11 7.31 -12.54 4.93
C PHE A 11 6.99 -11.07 5.24
N LEU A 12 5.73 -10.80 5.56
CA LEU A 12 5.26 -9.48 5.96
C LEU A 12 5.08 -9.43 7.48
N PRO A 13 5.53 -8.35 8.15
CA PRO A 13 5.41 -8.23 9.59
C PRO A 13 3.94 -8.05 10.01
N LYS A 14 3.59 -8.65 11.15
CA LYS A 14 2.24 -8.60 11.70
C LYS A 14 1.84 -7.17 12.07
N PHE A 15 0.59 -6.79 11.81
CA PHE A 15 0.01 -5.47 12.12
C PHE A 15 0.55 -4.28 11.30
N HIS A 16 1.33 -4.53 10.24
CA HIS A 16 1.79 -3.48 9.32
C HIS A 16 1.15 -3.64 7.94
N CYS A 17 -0.18 -3.46 7.85
CA CYS A 17 -0.92 -3.61 6.59
C CYS A 17 -0.43 -2.66 5.47
N ASN A 18 0.17 -1.51 5.84
CA ASN A 18 0.81 -0.58 4.90
C ASN A 18 1.98 -1.20 4.10
N LEU A 19 2.56 -2.30 4.61
CA LEU A 19 3.64 -3.03 3.96
C LEU A 19 3.16 -4.10 2.97
N ASN A 20 1.84 -4.26 2.83
CA ASN A 20 1.22 -5.19 1.90
C ASN A 20 0.52 -4.42 0.76
N PRO A 21 1.10 -4.34 -0.45
CA PRO A 21 0.53 -3.54 -1.53
C PRO A 21 -0.85 -4.03 -2.01
N ILE A 22 -1.24 -5.28 -1.73
CA ILE A 22 -2.58 -5.79 -2.07
C ILE A 22 -3.69 -5.07 -1.29
N GLU A 23 -3.40 -4.58 -0.08
CA GLU A 23 -4.36 -3.81 0.73
C GLU A 23 -4.75 -2.50 0.03
N MET A 24 -3.79 -1.89 -0.67
CA MET A 24 -4.03 -0.69 -1.47
C MET A 24 -4.87 -0.98 -2.71
N LEU A 25 -4.67 -2.13 -3.34
CA LEU A 25 -5.48 -2.60 -4.46
C LEU A 25 -6.93 -2.85 -4.02
N TRP A 26 -7.13 -3.49 -2.87
CA TRP A 26 -8.46 -3.66 -2.29
C TRP A 26 -9.12 -2.33 -1.94
N GLY A 27 -8.36 -1.39 -1.37
CA GLY A 27 -8.83 -0.02 -1.12
C GLY A 27 -9.25 0.70 -2.41
N TYR A 28 -8.47 0.57 -3.48
CA TYR A 28 -8.77 1.12 -4.80
C TYR A 28 -10.07 0.55 -5.38
N ALA A 29 -10.22 -0.78 -5.37
CA ALA A 29 -11.43 -1.42 -5.86
C ALA A 29 -12.66 -1.01 -5.04
N LYS A 30 -12.53 -0.97 -3.71
CA LYS A 30 -13.62 -0.56 -2.81
C LYS A 30 -14.08 0.88 -3.02
N TYR A 31 -13.15 1.81 -3.28
CA TYR A 31 -13.49 3.21 -3.55
C TYR A 31 -14.29 3.37 -4.86
N ARG A 32 -14.07 2.48 -5.83
CA ARG A 32 -14.77 2.49 -7.13
C ARG A 32 -16.02 1.62 -7.19
N ASN A 33 -16.22 0.75 -6.21
CA ASN A 33 -17.42 -0.08 -6.11
C ASN A 33 -18.64 0.80 -5.79
N LEU A 34 -19.40 1.17 -6.82
CA LEU A 34 -20.71 1.83 -6.74
C LEU A 34 -21.84 0.87 -6.30
N THR A 35 -21.50 -0.20 -5.58
CA THR A 35 -22.43 -1.28 -5.28
C THR A 35 -23.50 -0.84 -4.28
N ASP A 36 -24.75 -1.30 -4.45
CA ASP A 36 -25.85 -1.17 -3.48
C ASP A 36 -25.66 -1.99 -2.18
N ASN A 37 -24.42 -2.32 -1.81
CA ASN A 37 -24.05 -3.17 -0.67
C ASN A 37 -24.62 -4.61 -0.72
N LYS A 38 -25.10 -5.07 -1.87
CA LYS A 38 -25.62 -6.43 -2.06
C LYS A 38 -24.54 -7.38 -2.60
N PHE A 39 -24.45 -8.58 -2.05
CA PHE A 39 -23.44 -9.57 -2.43
C PHE A 39 -23.45 -9.95 -3.92
N PRO A 40 -24.59 -10.18 -4.60
CA PRO A 40 -24.59 -10.52 -6.02
C PRO A 40 -23.97 -9.41 -6.90
N ALA A 41 -24.28 -8.15 -6.59
CA ALA A 41 -23.72 -7.00 -7.29
C ALA A 41 -22.21 -6.87 -7.02
N ALA A 42 -21.77 -7.04 -5.76
CA ALA A 42 -20.36 -7.02 -5.40
C ALA A 42 -19.56 -8.13 -6.11
N LYS A 43 -20.13 -9.33 -6.24
CA LYS A 43 -19.48 -10.47 -6.92
C LYS A 43 -19.18 -10.18 -8.40
N LEU A 44 -20.02 -9.36 -9.06
CA LEU A 44 -19.82 -8.92 -10.44
C LEU A 44 -18.85 -7.72 -10.54
N LEU A 45 -19.02 -6.75 -9.64
CA LEU A 45 -18.33 -5.46 -9.73
C LEU A 45 -16.89 -5.49 -9.23
N VAL A 46 -16.57 -6.33 -8.24
CA VAL A 46 -15.21 -6.41 -7.69
C VAL A 46 -14.16 -6.78 -8.75
N PRO A 47 -14.33 -7.85 -9.57
CA PRO A 47 -13.38 -8.17 -10.64
C PRO A 47 -13.23 -7.01 -11.63
N GLN A 48 -14.34 -6.41 -12.08
CA GLN A 48 -14.31 -5.27 -13.00
C GLN A 48 -13.53 -4.08 -12.42
N CYS A 49 -13.70 -3.80 -11.12
CA CYS A 49 -12.96 -2.73 -10.45
C CYS A 49 -11.47 -3.02 -10.31
N LEU A 50 -11.11 -4.28 -10.14
CA LEU A 50 -9.70 -4.71 -10.11
C LEU A 50 -9.07 -4.62 -11.51
N ASP A 51 -9.79 -5.03 -12.56
CA ASP A 51 -9.32 -4.98 -13.96
C ASP A 51 -9.10 -3.53 -14.44
N MET A 52 -9.82 -2.56 -13.88
CA MET A 52 -9.60 -1.14 -14.14
C MET A 52 -8.32 -0.57 -13.52
N CYS A 53 -7.61 -1.33 -12.68
CA CYS A 53 -6.38 -0.87 -12.04
C CYS A 53 -5.20 -0.98 -12.99
N ASP A 54 -4.82 0.14 -13.62
CA ASP A 54 -3.64 0.21 -14.48
C ASP A 54 -2.36 -0.23 -13.76
N THR A 55 -1.43 -0.83 -14.51
CA THR A 55 -0.09 -1.22 -14.03
C THR A 55 0.66 -0.05 -13.39
N LEU A 56 0.47 1.18 -13.90
CA LEU A 56 1.06 2.39 -13.31
C LEU A 56 0.57 2.62 -11.88
N ILE A 57 -0.71 2.38 -11.58
CA ILE A 57 -1.29 2.50 -10.25
C ILE A 57 -0.69 1.43 -9.34
N ILE A 58 -0.57 0.19 -9.82
CA ILE A 58 0.10 -0.90 -9.09
C ILE A 58 1.54 -0.50 -8.73
N HIS A 59 2.30 0.08 -9.65
CA HIS A 59 3.66 0.58 -9.37
C HIS A 59 3.67 1.71 -8.31
N HIS A 60 2.64 2.55 -8.23
CA HIS A 60 2.51 3.53 -7.16
C HIS A 60 2.30 2.86 -5.80
N PHE A 61 1.56 1.75 -5.72
CA PHE A 61 1.35 1.02 -4.47
C PHE A 61 2.65 0.44 -3.91
N PHE A 62 3.45 -0.22 -4.76
CA PHE A 62 4.77 -0.71 -4.35
C PHE A 62 5.71 0.40 -3.89
N ARG A 63 5.71 1.55 -4.58
CA ARG A 63 6.50 2.71 -4.16
C ARG A 63 6.08 3.23 -2.79
N LYS A 64 4.77 3.30 -2.54
CA LYS A 64 4.25 3.72 -1.23
C LYS A 64 4.62 2.73 -0.13
N THR A 65 4.56 1.42 -0.40
CA THR A 65 5.06 0.39 0.52
C THR A 65 6.55 0.60 0.86
N TRP A 66 7.41 0.89 -0.11
CA TRP A 66 8.83 1.18 0.17
C TRP A 66 9.03 2.42 1.04
N GLN A 67 8.23 3.48 0.84
CA GLN A 67 8.31 4.68 1.68
C GLN A 67 7.92 4.36 3.14
N TYR A 68 6.91 3.52 3.35
CA TYR A 68 6.58 3.03 4.69
C TYR A 68 7.70 2.15 5.28
N MET A 69 8.32 1.27 4.49
CA MET A 69 9.45 0.47 4.95
C MET A 69 10.59 1.36 5.42
N ASP A 70 10.97 2.36 4.62
CA ASP A 70 12.00 3.33 4.96
C ASP A 70 11.65 4.14 6.22
N ALA A 71 10.36 4.50 6.40
CA ALA A 71 9.90 5.16 7.62
C ALA A 71 10.14 4.30 8.87
N TYR A 72 9.72 3.04 8.82
CA TYR A 72 9.89 2.10 9.92
C TYR A 72 11.36 1.79 10.21
N ILE A 73 12.20 1.66 9.18
CA ILE A 73 13.66 1.47 9.32
C ILE A 73 14.29 2.66 10.09
N LYS A 74 13.75 3.88 9.90
CA LYS A 74 14.19 5.08 10.61
C LYS A 74 13.55 5.26 11.98
N GLY A 75 12.80 4.27 12.47
CA GLY A 75 12.23 4.25 13.82
C GLY A 75 10.92 5.02 13.98
N LEU A 76 10.27 5.44 12.88
CA LEU A 76 9.00 6.15 12.93
C LEU A 76 7.87 5.20 13.34
N ASP A 77 6.97 5.66 14.21
CA ASP A 77 5.77 4.90 14.55
C ASP A 77 4.75 4.88 13.39
N ALA A 78 3.63 4.18 13.56
CA ALA A 78 2.62 4.08 12.50
C ALA A 78 1.97 5.43 12.14
N ARG A 79 1.78 6.33 13.11
CA ARG A 79 1.14 7.65 12.93
C ARG A 79 2.12 8.60 12.25
N GLN A 80 3.34 8.69 12.74
CA GLN A 80 4.43 9.46 12.18
C GLN A 80 4.76 9.00 10.76
N SER A 81 4.81 7.69 10.51
CA SER A 81 5.00 7.13 9.18
C SER A 81 3.91 7.57 8.20
N ALA A 82 2.64 7.50 8.61
CA ALA A 82 1.52 7.94 7.78
C ALA A 82 1.58 9.44 7.47
N LEU A 83 1.99 10.27 8.44
CA LEU A 83 2.21 11.70 8.23
C LEU A 83 3.38 11.97 7.28
N ALA A 84 4.52 11.32 7.48
CA ALA A 84 5.71 11.45 6.66
C ALA A 84 5.43 11.09 5.20
N VAL A 85 4.80 9.93 4.96
CA VAL A 85 4.42 9.47 3.62
C VAL A 85 3.40 10.41 2.97
N LYS A 86 2.52 11.05 3.76
CA LYS A 86 1.56 12.04 3.25
C LYS A 86 2.23 13.36 2.87
N GLN A 87 3.24 13.79 3.61
CA GLN A 87 4.00 15.01 3.32
C GLN A 87 4.93 14.85 2.12
N LEU A 88 5.40 13.62 1.87
CA LEU A 88 6.24 13.29 0.74
C LEU A 88 5.49 13.46 -0.59
N LYS A 89 5.78 14.55 -1.30
CA LYS A 89 5.19 14.87 -2.62
C LYS A 89 6.01 14.35 -3.80
N SER A 90 7.19 13.78 -3.55
CA SER A 90 8.14 13.39 -4.59
C SER A 90 8.06 11.90 -4.94
N HIS A 91 8.69 11.51 -6.04
CA HIS A 91 8.90 10.10 -6.42
C HIS A 91 9.99 9.40 -5.59
N CYS A 92 10.53 10.06 -4.56
CA CYS A 92 11.59 9.50 -3.73
C CYS A 92 11.09 8.25 -2.97
N ARG A 93 11.91 7.20 -2.99
CA ARG A 93 11.67 5.99 -2.18
C ARG A 93 12.14 6.16 -0.74
N VAL A 94 13.03 7.13 -0.51
CA VAL A 94 13.66 7.43 0.77
C VAL A 94 13.06 8.72 1.31
N LEU A 95 12.62 8.69 2.56
CA LEU A 95 12.15 9.84 3.31
C LEU A 95 13.32 10.80 3.59
N PRO A 96 13.23 12.05 3.11
CA PRO A 96 14.19 13.10 3.42
C PRO A 96 14.24 13.42 4.92
N ALA A 97 15.41 13.80 5.41
CA ALA A 97 15.63 14.09 6.84
C ALA A 97 14.83 15.29 7.34
N ASP A 98 14.58 16.29 6.48
CA ASP A 98 13.77 17.47 6.76
C ASP A 98 12.30 17.10 7.03
N ILE A 99 11.75 16.12 6.29
CA ILE A 99 10.38 15.64 6.54
C ILE A 99 10.31 15.00 7.93
N ILE A 100 11.30 14.17 8.28
CA ILE A 100 11.35 13.49 9.59
C ILE A 100 11.45 14.51 10.73
N ALA A 101 12.32 15.51 10.58
CA ALA A 101 12.50 16.57 11.57
C ALA A 101 11.26 17.46 11.76
N SER A 102 10.37 17.53 10.76
CA SER A 102 9.14 18.32 10.83
C SER A 102 7.96 17.59 11.49
N LEU A 103 8.11 16.30 11.82
CA LEU A 103 7.03 15.53 12.43
C LEU A 103 6.85 15.93 13.89
N PRO A 104 5.59 16.02 14.36
CA PRO A 104 5.32 16.23 15.77
C PRO A 104 5.84 15.04 16.58
N LEU A 105 6.40 15.35 17.76
CA LEU A 105 6.75 14.36 18.79
C LEU A 105 5.52 13.55 19.22
#